data_AF-A0A259S4V0-F1
#
_entry.id   AF-A0A259S4V0-F1
#
_cell.length_a   1.000
_cell.length_b   1.000
_cell.length_c   1.000
_cell.angle_alpha   90.00
_cell.angle_beta   90.00
_cell.angle_gamma   90.00
#
_symmetry.space_group_name_H-M   'P 1'
#
loop_
_entity.id
_entity.type
_entity.pdbx_description
1 polymer ?
#
loop_
_entity_poly.entity_id
_entity_poly.type
_entity_poly.pdbx_seq_one_letter_code
_entity_poly.pdbx_strand_id
1 'polypeptide(L)'
;MHVIQLARSQWLVVNNRYHARFLIVEGPLVLRETGETMLKHRVEWWAPDPKRRHVEVVCDGLLAAENWCRDEIRRAAEEGARISASVARDGF
;
A
#
# COMPACT_ATOMS: atom_id res chain seq x y z
N MET A 1 6.79 9.56 18.94
CA MET A 1 7.57 8.45 18.36
C MET A 1 8.09 8.92 17.00
N HIS A 2 9.40 9.07 16.84
CA HIS A 2 10.01 9.48 15.57
C HIS A 2 10.44 8.23 14.80
N VAL A 3 9.89 8.03 13.60
CA VAL A 3 10.29 6.93 12.71
C VAL A 3 11.28 7.50 11.71
N ILE A 4 12.54 7.06 11.76
CA ILE A 4 13.53 7.34 10.72
C ILE A 4 13.38 6.25 9.67
N GLN A 5 12.88 6.63 8.50
CA GLN A 5 12.63 5.71 7.41
C GLN A 5 13.78 5.78 6.40
N LEU A 6 14.69 4.80 6.47
CA LEU A 6 15.74 4.63 5.47
C LEU A 6 15.15 3.84 4.31
N ALA A 7 14.98 4.51 3.16
CA ALA A 7 14.50 3.90 1.93
C ALA A 7 15.63 3.86 0.91
N ARG A 8 15.93 2.67 0.38
CA ARG A 8 16.91 2.52 -0.70
C ARG A 8 16.27 2.85 -2.05
N SER A 9 15.04 2.38 -2.24
CA SER A 9 14.25 2.54 -3.46
C SER A 9 12.78 2.77 -3.09
N GLN A 10 12.07 3.55 -3.89
CA GLN A 10 10.64 3.80 -3.74
C GLN A 10 9.94 3.74 -5.09
N TRP A 11 8.76 3.13 -5.13
CA TRP A 11 7.90 3.07 -6.32
C TRP A 11 6.51 3.58 -5.99
N LEU A 12 6.10 4.63 -6.70
CA LEU A 12 4.76 5.17 -6.59
C LEU A 12 3.80 4.32 -7.42
N VAL A 13 2.80 3.75 -6.75
CA VAL A 13 1.73 3.00 -7.41
C VAL A 13 0.57 3.94 -7.69
N VAL A 14 0.24 4.10 -8.97
CA VAL A 14 -0.88 4.90 -9.43
C VAL A 14 -1.97 4.03 -10.05
N ASN A 15 -3.20 4.51 -10.05
CA ASN A 15 -4.28 3.90 -10.82
C ASN A 15 -4.29 4.41 -12.28
N ASN A 16 -5.24 3.94 -13.08
CA ASN A 16 -5.41 4.30 -14.50
C ASN A 16 -5.70 5.81 -14.74
N ARG A 17 -5.96 6.60 -13.70
CA ARG A 17 -6.13 8.06 -13.77
C ARG A 17 -4.93 8.81 -13.19
N TYR A 18 -3.79 8.13 -13.01
CA TYR A 18 -2.58 8.65 -12.38
C TYR A 18 -2.78 9.12 -10.92
N HIS A 19 -3.85 8.68 -10.26
CA HIS A 19 -4.01 8.98 -8.83
C HIS A 19 -3.11 8.05 -8.03
N ALA A 20 -2.23 8.63 -7.22
CA ALA A 20 -1.42 7.90 -6.25
C ALA A 20 -2.31 7.11 -5.28
N ARG A 21 -1.97 5.85 -5.07
CA ARG A 21 -2.69 4.94 -4.18
C ARG A 21 -1.78 4.41 -3.08
N PHE A 22 -0.63 3.88 -3.51
CA PHE A 22 0.32 3.26 -2.60
C PHE A 22 1.73 3.72 -2.92
N LEU A 23 2.59 3.58 -1.93
CA LEU A 23 4.03 3.75 -2.08
C LEU A 23 4.69 2.44 -1.64
N ILE A 24 5.39 1.78 -2.55
CA ILE A 24 6.23 0.64 -2.22
C ILE A 24 7.58 1.19 -1.80
N VAL A 25 8.03 0.83 -0.60
CA VAL A 25 9.29 1.29 -0.02
C VAL A 25 10.17 0.09 0.26
N GLU A 26 11.31 -0.01 -0.43
CA GLU A 26 12.36 -0.97 -0.08
C GLU A 26 13.22 -0.41 1.05
N GLY A 27 13.38 -1.21 2.11
CA GLY A 27 14.26 -0.84 3.21
C GLY A 27 14.55 -1.98 4.18
N PRO A 28 15.47 -1.74 5.12
CA PRO A 28 15.77 -2.71 6.16
C PRO A 28 14.58 -2.86 7.12
N LEU A 29 14.31 -4.10 7.50
CA LEU A 29 13.48 -4.48 8.64
C LEU A 29 14.39 -5.18 9.65
N VAL A 30 14.45 -4.65 10.87
CA VAL A 30 15.27 -5.19 11.95
C VAL A 30 14.37 -5.96 12.92
N LEU A 31 14.65 -7.25 13.11
CA LEU A 31 14.02 -8.07 14.13
C LEU A 31 14.67 -7.74 15.49
N ARG A 32 13.90 -7.15 16.41
CA ARG A 32 14.44 -6.68 17.70
C ARG A 32 15.01 -7.80 18.57
N GLU A 33 14.40 -8.98 18.50
CA GLU A 33 14.74 -10.12 19.35
C GLU A 33 16.07 -10.76 18.95
N THR A 34 16.37 -10.80 17.65
CA THR A 34 17.55 -11.48 17.10
C THR A 34 18.63 -10.51 16.63
N GLY A 35 18.28 -9.23 16.43
CA GLY A 35 19.15 -8.24 15.77
C GLY A 35 19.29 -8.45 14.25
N GLU A 36 18.61 -9.46 13.69
CA GLU A 36 18.69 -9.78 12.27
C GLU A 36 18.08 -8.65 11.43
N THR A 37 18.80 -8.26 10.37
CA THR A 37 18.35 -7.24 9.42
C THR A 37 18.08 -7.87 8.07
N MET A 38 16.83 -7.80 7.62
CA MET A 38 16.42 -8.26 6.29
C MET A 38 16.01 -7.09 5.41
N LEU A 39 16.26 -7.21 4.10
CA LEU A 39 15.69 -6.29 3.12
C LEU A 39 14.24 -6.71 2.84
N LYS A 40 13.29 -5.78 3.04
CA LYS A 40 11.86 -6.02 2.81
C LYS A 40 11.27 -4.89 1.97
N HIS A 41 10.12 -5.16 1.37
CA HIS A 41 9.31 -4.17 0.66
C HIS A 41 8.07 -3.87 1.50
N ARG A 42 7.92 -2.62 1.93
CA ARG A 42 6.72 -2.16 2.65
C ARG A 42 5.78 -1.49 1.67
N VAL A 43 4.51 -1.87 1.68
CA VAL A 43 3.48 -1.11 0.98
C VAL A 43 2.86 -0.16 1.97
N GLU A 44 2.88 1.12 1.63
CA GLU A 44 2.34 2.17 2.46
C GLU A 44 1.16 2.80 1.74
N TRP A 45 0.06 2.99 2.48
CA TRP A 45 -1.06 3.77 1.99
C TRP A 45 -0.58 5.19 1.73
N TRP A 46 -0.63 5.61 0.47
CA TRP A 46 -0.26 6.95 0.12
C TRP A 46 -1.49 7.85 0.15
N ALA A 47 -1.63 8.58 1.25
CA ALA A 47 -2.42 9.79 1.26
C ALA A 47 -1.51 10.96 0.83
N PRO A 48 -2.00 11.94 0.05
CA PRO A 48 -1.31 13.22 -0.18
C PRO A 48 -0.87 13.93 1.11
N ASP A 49 -1.51 13.58 2.24
CA ASP A 49 -1.15 14.01 3.59
C ASP A 49 -0.19 13.01 4.25
N PRO A 50 1.08 13.38 4.49
CA PRO A 50 2.06 12.55 5.18
C PRO A 50 1.61 12.08 6.57
N LYS A 51 0.70 12.81 7.24
CA LYS A 51 0.18 12.44 8.57
C LYS A 51 -0.76 11.23 8.54
N ARG A 52 -1.28 10.89 7.36
CA ARG A 52 -2.19 9.75 7.15
C ARG A 52 -1.49 8.54 6.52
N ARG A 53 -0.20 8.67 6.22
CA ARG A 53 0.62 7.57 5.68
C ARG A 53 0.81 6.51 6.75
N HIS A 54 0.56 5.26 6.39
CA HIS A 54 0.75 4.11 7.27
C HIS A 54 1.10 2.87 6.44
N VAL A 55 1.75 1.90 7.08
CA VAL A 55 2.12 0.63 6.45
C VAL A 55 0.88 -0.27 6.39
N GLU A 56 0.55 -0.74 5.20
CA GLU A 56 -0.54 -1.69 4.95
C GLU A 56 -0.04 -3.13 5.05
N VAL A 57 1.12 -3.40 4.44
CA VAL A 57 1.72 -4.74 4.42
C VAL A 57 3.24 -4.68 4.28
N VAL A 58 3.91 -5.73 4.75
CA VAL A 58 5.33 -5.99 4.52
C VAL A 58 5.45 -7.26 3.67
N CYS A 59 6.19 -7.17 2.58
CA CYS A 59 6.31 -8.23 1.57
C CYS A 59 7.76 -8.67 1.37
N ASP A 60 7.88 -9.94 0.98
CA ASP A 60 9.15 -10.56 0.59
C ASP A 60 9.39 -10.36 -0.91
N GLY A 61 9.93 -9.18 -1.23
CA GLY A 61 10.32 -8.81 -2.58
C GLY A 61 9.31 -7.91 -3.30
N LEU A 62 9.80 -7.27 -4.37
CA LEU A 62 9.03 -6.30 -5.15
C LEU A 62 7.80 -6.91 -5.81
N LEU A 63 7.93 -8.07 -6.44
CA LEU A 63 6.82 -8.74 -7.14
C LEU A 63 5.65 -9.06 -6.19
N ALA A 64 5.94 -9.45 -4.95
CA ALA A 64 4.91 -9.69 -3.94
C ALA A 64 4.17 -8.39 -3.57
N ALA A 65 4.92 -7.29 -3.40
CA ALA A 65 4.35 -5.97 -3.13
C ALA A 65 3.49 -5.44 -4.30
N GLU A 66 3.95 -5.62 -5.54
CA GLU A 66 3.20 -5.26 -6.76
C GLU A 66 1.90 -6.04 -6.89
N ASN A 67 1.96 -7.36 -6.68
CA ASN A 67 0.77 -8.23 -6.71
C ASN A 67 -0.24 -7.81 -5.65
N TRP A 68 0.22 -7.52 -4.43
CA TRP A 68 -0.64 -7.03 -3.36
C TRP A 68 -1.33 -5.71 -3.76
N CYS A 69 -0.58 -4.74 -4.29
CA CYS A 69 -1.13 -3.46 -4.73
C CYS A 69 -2.19 -3.64 -5.83
N ARG A 70 -1.92 -4.50 -6.83
CA ARG A 70 -2.86 -4.79 -7.92
C ARG A 70 -4.16 -5.37 -7.36
N ASP A 71 -4.06 -6.35 -6.48
CA ASP A 71 -5.22 -7.04 -5.94
C ASP A 71 -6.07 -6.11 -5.05
N GLU A 72 -5.42 -5.22 -4.30
CA GLU A 72 -6.12 -4.25 -3.45
C GLU A 72 -6.81 -3.14 -4.27
N ILE A 73 -6.19 -2.68 -5.36
CA ILE A 73 -6.85 -1.78 -6.33
C ILE A 73 -8.09 -2.45 -6.92
N ARG A 74 -7.98 -3.73 -7.31
CA ARG A 74 -9.10 -4.49 -7.87
C ARG A 74 -10.24 -4.61 -6.85
N ARG A 75 -9.94 -5.01 -5.60
CA ARG A 75 -10.94 -5.12 -4.52
C ARG A 75 -11.66 -3.79 -4.26
N ALA A 76 -10.91 -2.69 -4.18
CA ALA A 76 -11.51 -1.37 -3.98
C ALA A 76 -12.43 -0.94 -5.14
N ALA A 77 -12.10 -1.33 -6.38
CA ALA A 77 -12.95 -1.08 -7.54
C ALA A 77 -14.23 -1.93 -7.51
N GLU A 78 -14.11 -3.21 -7.17
CA GLU A 78 -15.26 -4.13 -7.01
C GLU A 78 -16.21 -3.65 -5.90
N GLU A 79 -15.67 -3.22 -4.76
CA GLU A 79 -16.47 -2.70 -3.65
C GLU A 79 -17.20 -1.40 -4.02
N GLY A 80 -16.51 -0.46 -4.68
CA GLY A 80 -17.16 0.75 -5.19
C GLY A 80 -18.29 0.46 -6.18
N ALA A 81 -18.13 -0.57 -7.04
CA ALA A 81 -19.17 -0.99 -7.97
C ALA A 81 -20.38 -1.61 -7.25
N ARG A 82 -20.15 -2.43 -6.21
CA ARG A 82 -21.22 -3.02 -5.38
C ARG A 82 -22.04 -1.95 -4.66
N ILE A 83 -21.38 -1.00 -4.00
CA ILE A 83 -22.05 0.12 -3.31
C ILE A 83 -22.90 0.92 -4.30
N SER A 84 -22.34 1.27 -5.46
CA SER A 84 -23.07 2.02 -6.50
C SER A 84 -24.31 1.27 -6.99
N ALA A 85 -24.20 -0.05 -7.17
CA ALA A 85 -25.32 -0.91 -7.58
C ALA A 85 -26.39 -1.05 -6.48
N SER A 86 -26.01 -1.03 -5.20
CA SER A 86 -26.94 -1.03 -4.06
C SER A 86 -27.74 0.26 -4.00
N VAL A 87 -27.08 1.42 -4.06
CA VAL A 87 -27.73 2.73 -4.02
C VAL A 87 -28.70 2.91 -5.19
N ALA A 88 -28.35 2.40 -6.37
CA ALA A 88 -29.24 2.42 -7.53
C ALA A 88 -30.48 1.53 -7.37
N ARG A 89 -30.48 0.53 -6.47
CA ARG A 89 -31.64 -0.34 -6.19
C ARG A 89 -32.56 0.24 -5.12
N ASP A 90 -32.01 0.95 -4.14
CA ASP A 90 -32.79 1.53 -3.02
C ASP A 90 -33.45 2.88 -3.39
N GLY A 91 -33.11 3.47 -4.54
CA GLY A 91 -33.65 4.73 -5.04
C GLY A 91 -34.80 4.62 -6.04
N PHE A 92 -35.37 3.43 -6.25
CA PHE A 92 -36.56 3.18 -7.09
C PHE A 92 -37.80 2.85 -6.24
#